data_AF-P79652-F1
#
_entry.id   AF-P79652-F1
#
_cell.length_a   1.000
_cell.length_b   1.000
_cell.length_c   1.000
_cell.angle_alpha   90.00
_cell.angle_beta   90.00
_cell.angle_gamma   90.00
#
_symmetry.space_group_name_H-M   'P 1'
#
loop_
_entity.id
_entity.type
_entity.pdbx_description
1 polymer ?
#
loop_
_entity_poly.entity_id
_entity_poly.type
_entity_poly.pdbx_seq_one_letter_code
_entity_poly.pdbx_strand_id
1 'polypeptide(L)' 'VRPSVSLLQKTPSSPVTCLATGFYPSGVMVFWQKDGQEQHGDVEHGEILQNDDGTFQKSTHLTVTPEEWKNNKY' A
#
# COMPACT_ATOMS: atom_id res chain seq x y z
N VAL A 1 -11.46 -14.64 -2.08
CA VAL A 1 -10.19 -14.95 -1.38
C VAL A 1 -9.69 -13.69 -0.71
N ARG A 2 -9.19 -13.76 0.53
CA ARG A 2 -8.67 -12.59 1.26
C ARG A 2 -7.28 -12.21 0.73
N PRO A 3 -6.93 -10.91 0.64
CA PRO A 3 -5.60 -10.49 0.21
C PRO A 3 -4.53 -10.91 1.20
N SER A 4 -3.37 -11.28 0.66
CA SER A 4 -2.10 -11.24 1.39
C SER A 4 -1.52 -9.84 1.26
N VAL A 5 -1.09 -9.25 2.38
CA VAL A 5 -0.59 -7.88 2.42
C VAL A 5 0.86 -7.86 2.89
N SER A 6 1.72 -7.12 2.18
CA SER A 6 3.10 -6.88 2.57
C SER A 6 3.46 -5.40 2.46
N LEU A 7 4.29 -4.95 3.40
CA LEU A 7 4.94 -3.64 3.35
C LEU A 7 6.37 -3.83 2.85
N LEU A 8 6.69 -3.14 1.76
CA LEU A 8 7.97 -3.24 1.07
C LEU A 8 8.63 -1.86 1.07
N GLN A 9 9.87 -1.80 1.53
CA GLN A 9 10.69 -0.61 1.47
C GLN A 9 12.11 -1.00 1.08
N LYS A 10 12.64 -0.41 0.01
CA LYS A 10 13.98 -0.75 -0.51
C LYS A 10 15.10 -0.18 0.36
N THR A 11 14.97 1.09 0.73
CA THR A 11 15.88 1.83 1.63
C THR A 11 15.06 2.72 2.55
N PRO A 12 15.59 3.18 3.70
CA PRO A 12 14.84 4.06 4.61
C PRO A 12 14.30 5.35 3.95
N SER A 13 14.93 5.80 2.86
CA SER A 13 14.52 6.98 2.09
C SER A 13 13.64 6.67 0.87
N SER A 14 13.43 5.39 0.55
CA SER A 14 12.54 4.98 -0.54
C SER A 14 11.08 5.05 -0.09
N PRO A 15 10.13 5.31 -1.01
CA PRO A 15 8.71 5.19 -0.72
C PRO A 15 8.36 3.81 -0.15
N VAL A 16 7.41 3.78 0.78
CA VAL A 16 6.89 2.55 1.36
C VAL A 16 5.77 2.05 0.45
N THR A 17 5.87 0.79 0.01
CA THR A 17 4.86 0.17 -0.84
C THR A 17 4.02 -0.81 -0.03
N CYS A 18 2.71 -0.60 -0.01
CA CYS A 18 1.75 -1.61 0.44
C CYS A 18 1.29 -2.42 -0.77
N LEU A 19 1.62 -3.71 -0.80
CA LEU A 19 1.19 -4.65 -1.83
C LEU A 19 0.09 -5.55 -1.26
N ALA A 20 -1.09 -5.49 -1.84
CA ALA A 20 -2.15 -6.46 -1.64
C ALA A 20 -2.22 -7.39 -2.86
N THR A 21 -2.15 -8.71 -2.67
CA THR A 21 -2.21 -9.68 -3.77
C THR A 21 -2.93 -10.96 -3.36
N GLY A 22 -3.35 -11.77 -4.33
CA GLY A 22 -4.07 -13.03 -4.09
C GLY A 22 -5.54 -12.84 -3.73
N PHE A 23 -6.13 -11.67 -3.98
CA PHE A 23 -7.52 -11.39 -3.63
C PHE A 23 -8.50 -11.65 -4.78
N TYR A 24 -9.74 -11.96 -4.43
CA TYR A 24 -10.85 -12.13 -5.38
C TYR A 24 -12.17 -11.90 -4.64
N PRO A 25 -13.17 -11.18 -5.19
CA PRO A 25 -13.19 -10.55 -6.53
C PRO A 25 -12.24 -9.34 -6.64
N SER A 26 -12.21 -8.66 -7.79
CA SER A 26 -11.27 -7.56 -8.08
C SER A 26 -11.43 -6.31 -7.21
N GLY A 27 -12.58 -6.13 -6.56
CA GLY A 27 -12.84 -4.97 -5.70
C GLY A 27 -11.98 -4.96 -4.44
N VAL A 28 -11.07 -4.00 -4.32
CA VAL A 28 -10.26 -3.76 -3.12
C VAL A 28 -10.07 -2.26 -2.90
N MET A 29 -10.02 -1.86 -1.64
CA MET A 29 -9.64 -0.50 -1.24
C MET A 29 -8.37 -0.58 -0.39
N VAL A 30 -7.38 0.22 -0.75
CA VAL A 30 -6.10 0.32 -0.03
C VAL A 30 -5.83 1.79 0.17
N PHE A 31 -5.75 2.21 1.42
CA PHE A 31 -5.51 3.58 1.84
C PHE A 31 -4.51 3.57 3.01
N TRP A 32 -3.82 4.69 3.18
CA TRP A 32 -2.91 4.90 4.29
C TRP A 32 -3.62 5.69 5.38
N GLN A 33 -3.25 5.44 6.62
CA GLN A 33 -3.65 6.29 7.73
C GLN A 33 -2.43 6.97 8.31
N LYS A 34 -2.60 8.20 8.77
CA LYS A 34 -1.63 8.93 9.57
C LYS A 34 -2.35 9.36 10.85
N ASP A 35 -1.91 8.82 11.98
CA ASP A 35 -2.50 9.06 13.30
C ASP A 35 -4.02 8.81 13.34
N GLY A 36 -4.46 7.76 12.64
CA GLY A 36 -5.86 7.34 12.57
C GLY A 36 -6.73 8.10 11.56
N GLN A 37 -6.17 9.09 10.85
CA GLN A 37 -6.87 9.80 9.78
C GLN A 37 -6.39 9.31 8.42
N GLU A 38 -7.30 9.25 7.44
CA GLU A 38 -6.92 8.84 6.09
C GLU A 38 -5.94 9.85 5.48
N GLN A 39 -4.82 9.33 4.96
CA GLN A 39 -3.78 10.10 4.32
C GLN A 39 -4.02 10.11 2.81
N HIS A 40 -4.29 11.29 2.27
CA HIS A 40 -4.45 11.50 0.83
C HIS A 40 -3.20 12.10 0.17
N GLY A 41 -2.38 12.85 0.92
CA GLY A 41 -1.15 13.45 0.41
C GLY A 41 -0.02 12.42 0.31
N ASP A 42 0.82 12.55 -0.72
CA ASP A 42 2.02 11.72 -0.91
C ASP A 42 1.73 10.22 -1.09
N VAL A 43 0.48 9.88 -1.40
CA VAL A 43 0.02 8.52 -1.71
C VAL A 43 -0.24 8.40 -3.21
N GLU A 44 0.44 7.44 -3.83
CA GLU A 44 0.18 7.03 -5.22
C GLU A 44 -0.52 5.68 -5.24
N HIS A 45 -1.70 5.62 -5.88
CA HIS A 45 -2.45 4.37 -6.02
C HIS A 45 -2.14 3.70 -7.36
N GLY A 46 -1.61 2.48 -7.29
CA GLY A 46 -1.44 1.63 -8.46
C GLY A 46 -2.78 1.08 -8.97
N GLU A 47 -2.78 0.60 -10.21
CA GLU A 47 -3.94 -0.06 -10.82
C GLU A 47 -4.22 -1.43 -10.16
N ILE A 48 -5.43 -1.95 -10.39
CA ILE A 48 -5.72 -3.36 -10.06
C ILE A 48 -5.26 -4.20 -11.23
N LEU A 49 -4.34 -5.13 -10.98
CA LEU A 49 -3.80 -6.03 -12.00
C LEU A 49 -4.28 -7.46 -11.71
N GLN A 50 -4.48 -8.24 -12.77
CA GLN A 50 -4.81 -9.66 -12.66
C GLN A 50 -3.52 -10.48 -12.56
N ASN A 51 -3.54 -11.50 -11.71
CA ASN A 51 -2.49 -12.50 -11.58
C ASN A 51 -2.74 -13.69 -12.50
N ASP A 52 -1.69 -14.45 -12.82
CA ASP A 52 -1.77 -15.65 -13.68
C ASP A 52 -2.71 -16.74 -13.13
N ASP A 53 -2.88 -16.79 -11.80
CA ASP A 53 -3.76 -17.73 -11.11
C ASP A 53 -5.24 -17.28 -11.10
N GLY A 54 -5.57 -16.17 -11.75
CA GLY A 54 -6.92 -15.60 -11.82
C GLY A 54 -7.32 -14.74 -10.63
N THR A 55 -6.45 -14.56 -9.63
CA THR A 55 -6.64 -13.58 -8.55
C THR A 55 -6.19 -12.18 -8.99
N PHE A 56 -6.28 -11.19 -8.09
CA PHE A 56 -5.92 -9.81 -8.36
C PHE A 56 -4.87 -9.29 -7.37
N GLN A 57 -4.20 -8.22 -7.78
CA GLN A 57 -3.24 -7.47 -6.99
C GLN A 57 -3.43 -5.95 -7.16
N LYS A 58 -3.00 -5.18 -6.15
CA LYS A 58 -2.96 -3.72 -6.17
C LYS A 58 -1.83 -3.25 -5.25
N SER A 59 -1.10 -2.22 -5.67
CA SER A 59 -0.11 -1.53 -4.84
C SER A 59 -0.53 -0.10 -4.51
N THR A 60 -0.09 0.41 -3.36
CA THR A 60 -0.08 1.84 -3.06
C THR A 60 1.29 2.24 -2.53
N HIS A 61 1.75 3.44 -2.86
CA HIS A 61 3.07 3.93 -2.51
C HIS A 61 2.94 5.18 -1.67
N LEU A 62 3.49 5.17 -0.46
CA LEU A 62 3.55 6.34 0.43
C LEU A 62 4.97 6.91 0.39
N THR A 63 5.09 8.16 -0.04
CA THR A 63 6.34 8.92 0.04
C THR A 63 6.38 9.63 1.38
N VAL A 64 7.35 9.28 2.22
CA VAL A 64 7.46 9.79 3.59
C VAL A 64 8.93 9.85 3.98
N THR A 65 9.31 10.90 4.71
CA THR A 65 10.69 11.02 5.20
C THR A 65 10.90 10.08 6.40
N PRO A 66 12.15 9.61 6.65
CA PRO A 66 12.44 8.80 7.83
C PRO A 66 12.04 9.47 9.15
N GLU A 67 12.18 10.80 9.24
CA GLU A 67 11.79 11.57 10.42
C GLU A 67 10.27 11.58 10.61
N GLU A 68 9.53 11.82 9.54
CA GLU A 68 8.07 11.82 9.58
C GLU A 68 7.51 10.43 9.91
N TRP A 69 8.07 9.37 9.34
CA TRP A 69 7.71 7.98 9.68
C TRP A 69 7.93 7.67 11.16
N LYS A 70 9.03 8.18 11.74
CA LYS A 70 9.35 7.97 13.16
C LYS A 70 8.44 8.77 14.09
N ASN A 71 7.98 9.94 13.67
CA ASN A 71 7.24 10.88 14.50
C ASN A 71 5.72 10.70 14.46
N ASN A 72 5.19 9.95 13.48
CA ASN A 72 3.75 9.72 13.31
C ASN A 72 3.44 8.22 13.28
N LYS A 73 2.18 7.85 13.51
CA LYS A 73 1.73 6.46 13.37
C LYS A 73 1.08 6.26 12.01
N TYR A 74 1.76 5.51 11.15
CA TYR A 74 1.26 5.07 9.85
C TYR A 74 0.74 3.63 9.89
#